data_AF-A0A357M8Q9-F1
#
_entry.id   AF-A0A357M8Q9-F1
#
_cell.length_a   1.000
_cell.length_b   1.000
_cell.length_c   1.000
_cell.angle_alpha   90.00
_cell.angle_beta   90.00
_cell.angle_gamma   90.00
#
_symmetry.space_group_name_H-M   'P 1'
#
loop_
_entity.id
_entity.type
_entity.pdbx_description
1 polymer ?
#
loop_
_entity_poly.entity_id
_entity_poly.type
_entity_poly.pdbx_seq_one_letter_code
_entity_poly.pdbx_strand_id
1 'polypeptide(L)'
;MAHLFGLEPHDIIDTYGSIEIGTIAYYSHDLGRYIFADGIFAEGIGAQEIGEELSPLRNDESVLVLTSTVRKMLPAIRFVTYDVVRDFRSVMIDGVEKQSFSSIVKRVGRELKHGEKISLYDIEQVVYRHIEDAIIRVKVRKNALTVYIKSKSADNTIVPKIKEE
;
A
#
# COMPACT_ATOMS: atom_id res chain seq x y z
N MET A 1 -19.80 6.55 17.15
CA MET A 1 -20.75 5.54 16.62
C MET A 1 -20.52 4.17 17.25
N ALA A 2 -19.31 3.61 17.27
CA ALA A 2 -19.04 2.29 17.89
C ALA A 2 -19.48 2.18 19.37
N HIS A 3 -19.20 3.18 20.20
CA HIS A 3 -19.64 3.23 21.61
C HIS A 3 -21.18 3.19 21.79
N LEU A 4 -21.98 3.57 20.78
CA LEU A 4 -23.44 3.45 20.86
C LEU A 4 -23.91 1.99 20.80
N PHE A 5 -23.07 1.10 20.28
CA PHE A 5 -23.29 -0.33 20.23
C PHE A 5 -22.59 -1.08 21.38
N GLY A 6 -22.04 -0.35 22.37
CA GLY A 6 -21.27 -0.94 23.47
C GLY A 6 -19.94 -1.55 23.05
N LEU A 7 -19.40 -1.14 21.89
CA LEU A 7 -18.11 -1.59 21.39
C LEU A 7 -17.01 -0.63 21.81
N GLU A 8 -15.95 -1.19 22.38
CA GLU A 8 -14.72 -0.52 22.74
C GLU A 8 -13.68 -0.66 21.61
N PRO A 9 -12.62 0.16 21.57
CA PRO A 9 -11.59 0.06 20.52
C PRO A 9 -10.94 -1.33 20.40
N HIS A 10 -10.84 -2.07 21.52
CA HIS A 10 -10.29 -3.42 21.53
C HIS A 10 -11.21 -4.47 20.89
N ASP A 11 -12.50 -4.16 20.74
CA ASP A 11 -13.46 -5.01 20.03
C ASP A 11 -13.37 -4.85 18.50
N ILE A 12 -12.62 -3.85 18.01
CA ILE A 12 -12.46 -3.54 16.59
C ILE A 12 -11.12 -4.10 16.12
N ILE A 13 -11.17 -5.13 15.29
CA ILE A 13 -9.97 -5.72 14.68
C ILE A 13 -9.75 -5.10 13.30
N ASP A 14 -8.60 -4.47 13.09
CA ASP A 14 -8.18 -4.06 11.76
C ASP A 14 -7.64 -5.26 10.98
N THR A 15 -8.04 -5.37 9.73
CA THR A 15 -7.61 -6.45 8.82
C THR A 15 -6.95 -5.85 7.60
N TYR A 16 -5.77 -6.35 7.27
CA TYR A 16 -5.05 -6.00 6.05
C TYR A 16 -5.21 -7.10 5.01
N GLY A 17 -5.53 -6.73 3.77
CA GLY A 17 -5.76 -7.68 2.69
C GLY A 17 -5.66 -7.07 1.30
N SER A 18 -5.69 -7.94 0.30
CA SER A 18 -5.75 -7.58 -1.12
C SER A 18 -6.73 -8.49 -1.88
N ILE A 19 -7.10 -8.11 -3.10
CA ILE A 19 -8.00 -8.95 -3.92
C ILE A 19 -7.30 -10.25 -4.38
N GLU A 20 -5.98 -10.16 -4.58
CA GLU A 20 -5.12 -11.25 -5.05
C GLU A 20 -4.93 -12.31 -3.95
N ILE A 21 -4.76 -11.88 -2.70
CA ILE A 21 -4.46 -12.78 -1.57
C ILE A 21 -5.70 -13.10 -0.72
N GLY A 22 -6.59 -12.13 -0.52
CA GLY A 22 -7.58 -12.13 0.55
C GLY A 22 -7.03 -11.48 1.82
N THR A 23 -7.40 -12.00 2.98
CA THR A 23 -6.86 -11.54 4.27
C THR A 23 -5.38 -11.94 4.38
N ILE A 24 -4.52 -10.94 4.58
CA ILE A 24 -3.06 -11.09 4.71
C ILE A 24 -2.67 -11.10 6.18
N ALA A 25 -3.18 -10.15 6.96
CA ALA A 25 -2.86 -10.00 8.37
C ALA A 25 -4.01 -9.36 9.14
N TYR A 26 -4.00 -9.52 10.46
CA TYR A 26 -4.94 -8.87 11.37
C TYR A 26 -4.19 -8.20 12.52
N TYR A 27 -4.72 -7.09 13.02
CA TYR A 27 -4.12 -6.37 14.13
C TYR A 27 -4.45 -7.07 15.46
N SER A 28 -3.42 -7.41 16.22
CA SER A 28 -3.53 -7.89 17.60
C SER A 28 -3.32 -6.71 18.54
N HIS A 29 -4.37 -6.34 19.29
CA HIS A 29 -4.30 -5.30 20.32
C HIS A 29 -3.34 -5.68 21.44
N ASP A 30 -3.32 -6.94 21.84
CA ASP A 30 -2.44 -7.45 22.91
C ASP A 30 -0.96 -7.30 22.58
N LEU A 31 -0.60 -7.50 21.31
CA LEU A 31 0.78 -7.41 20.82
C LEU A 31 1.10 -6.05 20.19
N GLY A 32 0.10 -5.18 20.02
CA GLY A 32 0.22 -3.87 19.39
C GLY A 32 0.69 -3.93 17.93
N ARG A 33 0.40 -5.01 17.20
CA ARG A 33 0.98 -5.26 15.87
C ARG A 33 0.14 -6.17 14.99
N TYR A 34 0.42 -6.17 13.68
CA TYR A 34 -0.22 -7.06 12.72
C TYR A 34 0.43 -8.44 12.71
N ILE A 35 -0.39 -9.47 12.73
CA ILE A 35 0.00 -10.88 12.66
C ILE A 35 -0.47 -11.45 11.32
N PHE A 36 0.43 -12.11 10.59
CA PHE A 36 0.06 -12.74 9.32
C PHE A 36 -0.93 -13.89 9.54
N ALA A 37 -1.91 -13.98 8.64
CA ALA A 37 -2.88 -15.07 8.63
C ALA A 37 -2.21 -16.41 8.27
N ASP A 38 -2.83 -17.51 8.70
CA ASP A 38 -2.31 -18.85 8.42
C ASP A 38 -2.27 -19.12 6.91
N GLY A 39 -1.21 -19.81 6.46
CA GLY A 39 -0.97 -20.08 5.04
C GLY A 39 -0.42 -18.89 4.25
N ILE A 40 -0.11 -17.76 4.92
CA ILE A 40 0.65 -16.65 4.35
C ILE A 40 2.09 -16.73 4.83
N PHE A 41 3.01 -16.82 3.88
CA PHE A 41 4.44 -16.66 4.10
C PHE A 41 4.86 -15.29 3.58
N ALA A 42 5.51 -14.50 4.44
CA ALA A 42 5.92 -13.14 4.14
C ALA A 42 7.45 -13.00 4.07
N GLU A 43 7.91 -12.16 3.16
CA GLU A 43 9.29 -11.70 3.04
C GLU A 43 9.29 -10.17 3.11
N GLY A 44 10.29 -9.59 3.77
CA GLY A 44 10.56 -8.16 3.75
C GLY A 44 11.81 -7.89 2.93
N ILE A 45 11.69 -7.18 1.81
CA ILE A 45 12.80 -6.87 0.91
C ILE A 45 13.09 -5.37 0.80
N GLY A 46 14.29 -5.01 0.34
CA GLY A 46 14.67 -3.63 0.09
C GLY A 46 13.95 -3.04 -1.13
N ALA A 47 13.79 -1.71 -1.17
CA ALA A 47 13.19 -1.05 -2.34
C ALA A 47 14.00 -1.27 -3.63
N GLN A 48 15.32 -1.43 -3.51
CA GLN A 48 16.24 -1.66 -4.62
C GLN A 48 16.03 -3.02 -5.29
N GLU A 49 15.48 -3.99 -4.57
CA GLU A 49 15.14 -5.31 -5.11
C GLU A 49 13.86 -5.28 -5.97
N ILE A 50 13.09 -4.19 -5.89
CA ILE A 50 11.89 -3.95 -6.71
C ILE A 50 12.22 -3.17 -7.99
N GLY A 51 13.09 -2.16 -7.89
CA GLY A 51 13.50 -1.33 -9.02
C GLY A 51 14.51 -0.26 -8.61
N GLU A 52 15.41 0.10 -9.53
CA GLU A 52 16.54 1.01 -9.24
C GLU A 52 16.10 2.46 -9.01
N GLU A 53 14.98 2.88 -9.58
CA GLU A 53 14.42 4.23 -9.42
C GLU A 53 13.75 4.51 -8.07
N LEU A 54 13.57 3.48 -7.22
CA LEU A 54 12.92 3.66 -5.93
C LEU A 54 13.89 4.21 -4.88
N SER A 55 13.41 5.19 -4.11
CA SER A 55 14.18 5.73 -2.99
C SER A 55 14.43 4.65 -1.91
N PRO A 56 15.63 4.61 -1.31
CA PRO A 56 15.94 3.68 -0.23
C PRO A 56 14.94 3.77 0.93
N LEU A 57 14.64 2.62 1.54
CA LEU A 57 13.82 2.54 2.75
C LEU A 57 14.67 2.81 3.99
N ARG A 58 13.99 3.11 5.11
CA ARG A 58 14.64 3.12 6.42
C ARG A 58 15.07 1.70 6.81
N ASN A 59 16.04 1.57 7.71
CA ASN A 59 16.54 0.27 8.16
C ASN A 59 15.45 -0.62 8.81
N ASP A 60 14.41 -0.02 9.36
CA ASP A 60 13.27 -0.71 9.98
C ASP A 60 12.08 -0.90 9.03
N GLU A 61 12.22 -0.53 7.75
CA GLU A 61 11.18 -0.59 6.72
C GLU A 61 11.54 -1.62 5.63
N SER A 62 10.54 -2.35 5.16
CA SER A 62 10.69 -3.30 4.05
C SER A 62 9.46 -3.34 3.16
N VAL A 63 9.65 -3.64 1.88
CA VAL A 63 8.54 -3.94 0.96
C VAL A 63 8.07 -5.36 1.25
N LEU A 64 6.76 -5.53 1.43
CA LEU A 64 6.17 -6.81 1.73
C LEU A 64 5.96 -7.65 0.47
N VAL A 65 6.51 -8.86 0.48
CA VAL A 65 6.34 -9.87 -0.57
C VAL A 65 5.69 -11.11 0.04
N LEU A 66 4.71 -11.68 -0.67
CA LEU A 66 3.84 -12.71 -0.12
C LEU A 66 3.82 -13.97 -0.98
N THR A 67 3.91 -15.11 -0.31
CA THR A 67 3.54 -16.41 -0.88
C THR A 67 2.32 -16.91 -0.10
N SER A 68 1.23 -17.20 -0.82
CA SER A 68 -0.03 -17.66 -0.22
C SER A 68 -0.37 -19.06 -0.71
N THR A 69 -0.60 -19.95 0.26
CA THR A 69 -1.09 -21.32 0.02
C THR A 69 -2.58 -21.48 0.33
N VAL A 70 -3.25 -20.39 0.69
CA VAL A 70 -4.66 -20.39 1.11
C VAL A 70 -5.59 -20.75 -0.04
N ARG A 71 -5.26 -20.34 -1.27
CA ARG A 71 -6.06 -20.60 -2.47
C ARG A 71 -5.46 -21.74 -3.30
N LYS A 72 -6.29 -22.74 -3.64
CA LYS A 72 -5.90 -23.83 -4.56
C LYS A 72 -5.86 -23.39 -6.03
N MET A 73 -6.74 -22.47 -6.42
CA MET A 73 -6.74 -21.84 -7.74
C MET A 73 -6.14 -20.44 -7.62
N LEU A 74 -5.22 -20.08 -8.53
CA LEU A 74 -4.43 -18.84 -8.49
C LEU A 74 -3.57 -18.70 -7.22
N PRO A 75 -2.63 -19.62 -6.96
CA PRO A 75 -1.66 -19.45 -5.89
C PRO A 75 -0.78 -18.24 -6.16
N ALA A 76 -0.56 -17.42 -5.13
CA ALA A 76 0.39 -16.31 -5.21
C ALA A 76 1.75 -16.79 -4.72
N ILE A 77 2.77 -16.67 -5.55
CA ILE A 77 4.16 -16.99 -5.20
C ILE A 77 4.98 -15.72 -5.36
N ARG A 78 5.63 -15.29 -4.28
CA ARG A 78 6.42 -14.05 -4.22
C ARG A 78 5.71 -12.84 -4.86
N PHE A 79 4.42 -12.70 -4.56
CA PHE A 79 3.63 -11.55 -4.97
C PHE A 79 4.10 -10.29 -4.26
N VAL A 80 4.59 -9.31 -5.02
CA VAL A 80 5.03 -8.02 -4.50
C VAL A 80 3.81 -7.14 -4.24
N THR A 81 3.55 -6.84 -2.96
CA THR A 81 2.38 -6.01 -2.58
C THR A 81 2.57 -4.53 -2.88
N TYR A 82 3.84 -4.09 -3.00
CA TYR A 82 4.28 -2.70 -3.00
C TYR A 82 3.96 -1.92 -1.71
N ASP A 83 3.40 -2.58 -0.69
CA ASP A 83 3.20 -2.00 0.63
C ASP A 83 4.51 -2.07 1.43
N VAL A 84 4.88 -0.96 2.06
CA VAL A 84 6.03 -0.87 2.96
C VAL A 84 5.55 -1.06 4.38
N VAL A 85 6.08 -2.07 5.05
CA VAL A 85 5.82 -2.38 6.45
C VAL A 85 7.00 -1.98 7.32
N ARG A 86 6.76 -1.79 8.62
CA ARG A 86 7.79 -1.46 9.62
C ARG A 86 7.93 -2.53 10.69
N ASP A 87 9.15 -2.75 11.18
CA ASP A 87 9.47 -3.73 12.23
C ASP A 87 8.94 -5.13 11.87
N PHE A 88 9.29 -5.60 10.66
CA PHE A 88 8.97 -6.95 10.20
C PHE A 88 9.84 -7.97 10.94
N ARG A 89 9.20 -8.86 11.71
CA ARG A 89 9.88 -9.90 12.50
C ARG A 89 8.91 -10.99 12.94
N SER A 90 9.45 -12.13 13.33
CA SER A 90 8.68 -13.16 14.02
C SER A 90 8.38 -12.80 15.48
N VAL A 91 7.27 -13.30 15.99
CA VAL A 91 6.86 -13.27 17.41
C VAL A 91 6.35 -14.65 17.83
N MET A 92 6.45 -14.95 19.14
CA MET A 92 5.90 -16.17 19.71
C MET A 92 4.47 -15.92 20.21
N ILE A 93 3.51 -16.73 19.75
CA ILE A 93 2.12 -16.70 20.18
C ILE A 93 1.72 -18.14 20.53
N ASP A 94 1.37 -18.39 21.79
CA ASP A 94 0.99 -19.72 22.28
C ASP A 94 1.99 -20.83 21.93
N GLY A 95 3.30 -20.50 21.98
CA GLY A 95 4.37 -21.43 21.65
C GLY A 95 4.60 -21.65 20.14
N VAL A 96 3.88 -20.93 19.28
CA VAL A 96 4.04 -20.97 17.82
C VAL A 96 4.68 -19.68 17.33
N GLU A 97 5.71 -19.82 16.49
CA GLU A 97 6.32 -18.67 15.82
C GLU A 97 5.39 -18.17 14.70
N LYS A 98 5.06 -16.87 14.73
CA LYS A 98 4.23 -16.20 13.73
C LYS A 98 4.96 -14.97 13.19
N GLN A 99 4.92 -14.78 11.88
CA GLN A 99 5.45 -13.56 11.27
C GLN A 99 4.56 -12.37 11.64
N SER A 100 5.15 -11.18 11.77
CA SER A 100 4.44 -9.97 12.17
C SER A 100 5.10 -8.70 11.64
N PHE A 101 4.37 -7.60 11.67
CA PHE A 101 4.90 -6.24 11.44
C PHE A 101 4.11 -5.22 12.27
N SER A 102 4.72 -4.07 12.58
CA SER A 102 4.09 -3.06 13.43
C SER A 102 3.03 -2.22 12.71
N SER A 103 3.31 -1.78 11.48
CA SER A 103 2.42 -0.90 10.72
C SER A 103 2.74 -0.94 9.22
N ILE A 104 1.74 -0.60 8.40
CA ILE A 104 1.92 -0.26 6.98
C ILE A 104 2.17 1.25 6.91
N VAL A 105 3.29 1.66 6.33
CA VAL A 105 3.76 3.06 6.38
C VAL A 105 3.41 3.82 5.10
N LYS A 106 3.59 3.18 3.95
CA LYS A 106 3.44 3.79 2.62
C LYS A 106 3.36 2.69 1.56
N ARG A 107 3.02 3.08 0.33
CA ARG A 107 3.26 2.27 -0.87
C ARG A 107 4.44 2.82 -1.65
N VAL A 108 5.21 1.92 -2.24
CA VAL A 108 6.25 2.26 -3.22
C VAL A 108 5.72 2.00 -4.63
N GLY A 109 6.36 2.59 -5.64
CA GLY A 109 5.94 2.46 -7.03
C GLY A 109 4.88 3.49 -7.45
N ARG A 110 4.21 3.18 -8.56
CA ARG A 110 3.35 4.13 -9.30
C ARG A 110 1.89 4.07 -8.85
N GLU A 111 1.61 3.67 -7.62
CA GLU A 111 0.26 3.49 -7.11
C GLU A 111 0.07 4.25 -5.79
N LEU A 112 -1.10 4.87 -5.64
CA LEU A 112 -1.53 5.58 -4.43
C LEU A 112 -2.79 4.93 -3.86
N LYS A 113 -2.96 4.98 -2.53
CA LYS A 113 -4.19 4.55 -1.84
C LYS A 113 -4.90 5.75 -1.22
N HIS A 114 -6.17 5.96 -1.58
CA HIS A 114 -7.03 7.01 -1.04
C HIS A 114 -8.50 6.52 -0.99
N GLY A 115 -8.77 5.49 -0.18
CA GLY A 115 -10.02 4.72 -0.23
C GLY A 115 -10.04 3.69 -1.36
N GLU A 116 -9.48 4.06 -2.52
CA GLU A 116 -9.30 3.17 -3.69
C GLU A 116 -7.83 3.10 -4.13
N LYS A 117 -7.54 2.13 -5.00
CA LYS A 117 -6.24 1.98 -5.67
C LYS A 117 -6.20 2.93 -6.87
N ILE A 118 -5.36 3.96 -6.81
CA ILE A 118 -5.20 4.96 -7.87
C ILE A 118 -3.86 4.77 -8.55
N SER A 119 -3.87 4.52 -9.85
CA SER A 119 -2.69 4.37 -10.69
C SER A 119 -2.16 5.75 -11.10
N LEU A 120 -0.89 6.04 -10.79
CA LEU A 120 -0.21 7.23 -11.33
C LEU A 120 -0.11 7.16 -12.85
N TYR A 121 0.01 5.96 -13.42
CA TYR A 121 0.01 5.80 -14.87
C TYR A 121 -1.29 6.28 -15.50
N ASP A 122 -2.44 6.02 -14.85
CA ASP A 122 -3.73 6.45 -15.39
C ASP A 122 -3.85 7.99 -15.34
N ILE A 123 -3.38 8.61 -14.25
CA ILE A 123 -3.28 10.07 -14.14
C ILE A 123 -2.34 10.63 -15.21
N GLU A 124 -1.18 10.00 -15.40
CA GLU A 124 -0.21 10.38 -16.42
C GLU A 124 -0.82 10.29 -17.83
N GLN A 125 -1.54 9.21 -18.15
CA GLN A 125 -2.21 9.04 -19.43
C GLN A 125 -3.22 10.15 -19.70
N VAL A 126 -4.05 10.51 -18.71
CA VAL A 126 -5.01 11.62 -18.85
C VAL A 126 -4.28 12.93 -19.11
N VAL A 127 -3.21 13.24 -18.37
CA VAL A 127 -2.45 14.48 -18.58
C VAL A 127 -1.71 14.49 -19.92
N TYR A 128 -1.07 13.39 -20.31
CA TYR A 128 -0.27 13.30 -21.54
C TYR A 128 -1.11 13.40 -22.82
N ARG A 129 -2.41 13.13 -22.77
CA ARG A 129 -3.33 13.41 -23.88
C ARG A 129 -3.45 14.90 -24.21
N HIS A 130 -3.19 15.78 -23.25
CA HIS A 130 -3.28 17.22 -23.42
C HIS A 130 -1.91 17.91 -23.41
N ILE A 131 -0.93 17.34 -22.70
CA ILE A 131 0.39 17.96 -22.46
C ILE A 131 1.48 16.87 -22.51
N GLU A 132 2.04 16.61 -23.68
CA GLU A 132 3.01 15.52 -23.90
C GLU A 132 4.33 15.71 -23.14
N ASP A 133 4.76 16.95 -22.89
CA ASP A 133 6.01 17.27 -22.19
C ASP A 133 5.84 17.43 -20.67
N ALA A 134 4.74 16.95 -20.11
CA ALA A 134 4.45 17.07 -18.69
C ALA A 134 5.40 16.24 -17.81
N ILE A 135 5.80 16.83 -16.69
CA ILE A 135 6.40 16.13 -15.55
C ILE A 135 5.36 16.19 -14.42
N ILE A 136 4.91 15.02 -13.99
CA ILE A 136 3.77 14.88 -13.09
C ILE A 136 4.24 14.45 -11.72
N ARG A 137 3.71 15.09 -10.68
CA ARG A 137 3.89 14.69 -9.29
C ARG A 137 2.56 14.70 -8.59
N VAL A 138 2.19 13.61 -7.95
CA VAL A 138 0.93 13.52 -7.21
C VAL A 138 1.21 13.52 -5.71
N LYS A 139 0.40 14.24 -4.94
CA LYS A 139 0.42 14.22 -3.47
C LYS A 139 -0.99 14.15 -2.92
N VAL A 140 -1.19 13.38 -1.86
CA VAL A 140 -2.42 13.43 -1.07
C VAL A 140 -2.19 14.39 0.11
N ARG A 141 -3.04 15.40 0.26
CA ARG A 141 -3.02 16.34 1.40
C ARG A 141 -4.44 16.63 1.84
N LYS A 142 -4.71 16.57 3.15
CA LYS A 142 -6.02 16.88 3.76
C LYS A 142 -7.20 16.19 3.05
N ASN A 143 -7.05 14.90 2.78
CA ASN A 143 -8.07 14.09 2.09
C ASN A 143 -8.36 14.52 0.64
N ALA A 144 -7.43 15.21 -0.03
CA ALA A 144 -7.53 15.58 -1.43
C ALA A 144 -6.29 15.13 -2.20
N LEU A 145 -6.51 14.60 -3.41
CA LEU A 145 -5.44 14.29 -4.36
C LEU A 145 -5.07 15.56 -5.13
N THR A 146 -3.80 15.96 -5.04
CA THR A 146 -3.25 17.12 -5.74
C THR A 146 -2.25 16.65 -6.79
N VAL A 147 -2.56 16.94 -8.06
CA VAL A 147 -1.68 16.69 -9.20
C VAL A 147 -0.90 17.97 -9.52
N TYR A 148 0.42 17.90 -9.44
CA TYR A 148 1.33 18.97 -9.85
C TYR A 148 1.83 18.62 -11.25
N ILE A 149 1.59 19.52 -12.20
CA ILE A 149 2.00 19.38 -13.60
C ILE A 149 3.05 20.45 -13.86
N LYS A 150 4.24 20.05 -14.29
CA LYS A 150 5.28 20.96 -14.77
C LYS A 150 5.52 20.66 -16.25
N SER A 151 5.26 21.61 -17.12
CA SER A 151 5.52 21.49 -18.56
C SER A 151 5.92 22.86 -19.13
N LYS A 152 6.63 22.86 -20.25
CA LYS A 152 6.95 24.08 -21.00
C LYS A 152 5.79 24.53 -21.90
N SER A 153 4.93 23.59 -22.29
CA SER A 153 3.76 23.82 -23.16
C SER A 153 2.45 24.06 -22.40
N ALA A 154 2.46 23.89 -21.08
CA ALA A 154 1.28 24.06 -20.24
C ALA A 154 0.75 25.50 -20.26
N ASP A 155 -0.50 25.64 -20.69
CA ASP A 155 -1.30 26.85 -20.56
C ASP A 155 -2.45 26.63 -19.54
N ASN A 156 -2.87 27.70 -18.85
CA ASN A 156 -3.93 27.67 -17.85
C ASN A 156 -5.29 27.24 -18.44
N THR A 157 -5.46 27.31 -19.75
CA THR A 157 -6.68 26.86 -20.45
C THR A 157 -6.81 25.34 -20.54
N ILE A 158 -5.72 24.59 -20.34
CA ILE A 158 -5.69 23.13 -20.45
C ILE A 158 -6.11 22.45 -19.14
N VAL A 159 -5.83 23.08 -18.00
CA VAL A 159 -6.11 22.52 -16.66
C VAL A 159 -7.59 22.16 -16.45
N PRO A 160 -8.59 22.96 -16.88
CA PRO A 160 -9.99 22.56 -16.79
C PRO A 160 -10.32 21.29 -17.57
N LYS A 161 -9.75 21.12 -18.77
CA LYS A 161 -10.00 19.94 -19.62
C LYS A 161 -9.50 18.65 -18.98
N ILE A 162 -8.30 18.70 -18.39
CA ILE A 162 -7.72 17.57 -17.64
C ILE A 162 -8.60 17.19 -16.42
N LYS A 163 -9.29 18.15 -15.80
CA LYS A 163 -10.14 17.89 -14.62
C LYS A 163 -11.50 17.24 -14.93
N GLU A 164 -11.95 17.33 -16.18
CA GLU A 164 -13.26 16.80 -16.62
C GLU A 164 -13.18 15.34 -17.10
N GLU A 165 -11.96 14.81 -17.29
CA GLU A 165 -11.67 13.38 -17.52
C GLU A 165 -11.48 12.61 -16.20
#